data_AF-A0A6N9V4L0-F1
#
_entry.id   AF-A0A6N9V4L0-F1
#
_cell.length_a   1.000
_cell.length_b   1.000
_cell.length_c   1.000
_cell.angle_alpha   90.00
_cell.angle_beta   90.00
_cell.angle_gamma   90.00
#
_symmetry.space_group_name_H-M   'P 1'
#
loop_
_entity.id
_entity.type
_entity.pdbx_description
1 polymer ?
#
loop_
_entity_poly.entity_id
_entity_poly.type
_entity_poly.pdbx_seq_one_letter_code
_entity_poly.pdbx_strand_id
1 'polypeptide(L)'
;AGLPQRLFSKVVRVSYAKVAEYQQRGMIHFQAVIRLDGRAGPYTPPPAWATPELLADAIRIAATRAHIDGPEINGCARSFAFGEQIDTRIIRSSAFQGGTTIT
;
A
#
# COMPACT_ATOMS: atom_id res chain seq x y z
N ALA A 1 6.65 -3.59 -14.07
CA ALA A 1 7.77 -4.56 -14.12
C ALA A 1 7.39 -5.96 -14.64
N GLY A 2 6.13 -6.29 -14.95
CA GLY A 2 5.79 -7.60 -15.57
C GLY A 2 6.14 -8.85 -14.75
N LEU A 3 6.53 -8.68 -13.48
CA LEU A 3 6.99 -9.76 -12.60
C LEU A 3 5.79 -10.52 -12.01
N PRO A 4 5.80 -11.85 -12.06
CA PRO A 4 4.85 -12.66 -11.30
C PRO A 4 4.94 -12.37 -9.80
N GLN A 5 3.80 -12.35 -9.10
CA GLN A 5 3.71 -12.08 -7.66
C GLN A 5 4.65 -12.99 -6.83
N ARG A 6 4.75 -14.28 -7.19
CA ARG A 6 5.64 -15.26 -6.52
C ARG A 6 7.14 -14.93 -6.65
N LEU A 7 7.51 -14.18 -7.68
CA LEU A 7 8.90 -13.74 -7.91
C LEU A 7 9.15 -12.37 -7.30
N PHE A 8 8.12 -11.52 -7.21
CA PHE A 8 8.21 -10.20 -6.62
C PHE A 8 8.78 -10.24 -5.19
N SER A 9 8.25 -11.11 -4.34
CA SER A 9 8.72 -11.24 -2.95
C SER A 9 10.18 -11.68 -2.82
N LYS A 10 10.77 -12.29 -3.87
CA LYS A 10 12.18 -12.73 -3.89
C LYS A 10 13.16 -11.58 -4.07
N VAL A 11 12.72 -10.47 -4.65
CA VAL A 11 13.60 -9.34 -5.02
C VAL A 11 13.25 -8.04 -4.30
N VAL A 12 12.01 -7.88 -3.85
CA VAL A 12 11.50 -6.69 -3.18
C VAL A 12 10.74 -7.10 -1.92
N ARG A 13 10.90 -6.30 -0.85
CA ARG A 13 10.05 -6.35 0.34
C ARG A 13 9.13 -5.13 0.34
N VAL A 14 7.85 -5.34 0.65
CA VAL A 14 6.91 -4.24 0.93
C VAL A 14 6.92 -3.98 2.43
N SER A 15 7.28 -2.76 2.81
CA SER A 15 7.25 -2.28 4.18
C SER A 15 6.18 -1.22 4.31
N TYR A 16 5.37 -1.25 5.37
CA TYR A 16 4.29 -0.29 5.53
C TYR A 16 3.94 -0.05 7.00
N ALA A 17 3.40 1.14 7.26
CA ALA A 17 2.64 1.48 8.44
C ALA A 17 1.25 1.95 7.98
N LYS A 18 0.21 1.62 8.73
CA LYS A 18 -1.15 2.06 8.41
C LYS A 18 -1.96 2.33 9.68
N VAL A 19 -2.85 3.30 9.59
CA VAL A 19 -3.87 3.58 10.58
C VAL A 19 -5.23 3.45 9.90
N ALA A 20 -6.21 2.94 10.65
CA ALA A 20 -7.60 2.87 10.23
C ALA A 20 -8.41 3.78 11.16
N GLU A 21 -9.15 4.72 10.58
CA GLU A 21 -9.98 5.67 11.30
C GLU A 21 -11.44 5.43 10.96
N TYR A 22 -12.29 5.37 11.99
CA TYR A 22 -13.74 5.33 11.81
C TYR A 22 -14.23 6.74 11.44
N GLN A 23 -14.87 6.83 10.29
CA GLN A 23 -15.58 8.01 9.81
C GLN A 23 -17.09 7.85 10.04
N GLN A 24 -17.86 8.86 9.64
CA GLN A 24 -19.32 8.82 9.78
C GLN A 24 -19.91 7.55 9.14
N ARG A 25 -20.98 7.04 9.76
CA ARG A 25 -21.75 5.88 9.29
C ARG A 25 -20.91 4.59 9.14
N GLY A 26 -19.83 4.47 9.93
CA GLY A 26 -19.01 3.26 9.99
C GLY A 26 -18.07 3.09 8.80
N MET A 27 -17.87 4.11 7.97
CA MET A 27 -16.86 4.09 6.92
C MET A 27 -15.47 4.06 7.54
N ILE A 28 -14.54 3.30 6.96
CA ILE A 28 -13.15 3.27 7.43
C ILE A 28 -12.28 4.05 6.45
N HIS A 29 -11.56 5.05 6.96
CA HIS A 29 -10.52 5.75 6.21
C HIS A 29 -9.17 5.17 6.58
N PHE A 30 -8.38 4.75 5.58
CA PHE A 30 -7.02 4.27 5.79
C PHE A 30 -6.00 5.33 5.41
N GLN A 31 -5.10 5.62 6.35
CA GLN A 31 -3.86 6.33 6.05
C GLN A 31 -2.73 5.31 6.07
N ALA A 32 -1.91 5.26 5.03
CA ALA A 32 -0.80 4.32 4.94
C ALA A 32 0.47 4.98 4.38
N VAL A 33 1.60 4.67 5.00
CA VAL A 33 2.94 4.92 4.45
C VAL A 33 3.46 3.58 3.96
N ILE A 34 3.79 3.49 2.67
CA ILE A 34 4.24 2.24 2.02
C ILE A 34 5.58 2.51 1.33
N ARG A 35 6.54 1.60 1.49
CA ARG A 35 7.87 1.65 0.87
C ARG A 35 8.25 0.29 0.27
N LEU A 36 9.01 0.33 -0.81
CA LEU A 36 9.68 -0.85 -1.36
C LEU A 36 11.14 -0.85 -0.89
N ASP A 37 11.54 -1.95 -0.26
CA ASP A 37 12.89 -2.19 0.21
C ASP A 37 13.54 -3.33 -0.57
N GLY A 38 14.88 -3.39 -0.55
CA GLY A 38 15.63 -4.53 -1.02
C GLY A 38 15.29 -5.78 -0.21
N ARG A 39 15.50 -6.97 -0.80
CA ARG A 39 15.15 -8.26 -0.17
C ARG A 39 15.74 -8.44 1.23
N ALA A 40 16.94 -7.95 1.47
CA ALA A 40 17.62 -8.07 2.78
C ALA A 40 17.04 -7.14 3.86
N GLY A 41 16.17 -6.19 3.52
CA GLY A 41 15.46 -5.35 4.46
C GLY A 41 15.56 -3.85 4.17
N PRO A 42 15.12 -3.00 5.12
CA PRO A 42 14.93 -1.56 4.91
C PRO A 42 16.21 -0.76 4.65
N TYR A 43 17.37 -1.34 4.95
CA TYR A 43 18.68 -0.73 4.72
C TYR A 43 19.31 -1.14 3.39
N THR A 44 18.62 -1.96 2.60
CA THR A 44 19.06 -2.37 1.26
C THR A 44 18.17 -1.68 0.23
N PRO A 45 18.73 -1.04 -0.81
CA PRO A 45 17.91 -0.40 -1.83
C PRO A 45 17.08 -1.45 -2.60
N PRO A 46 15.85 -1.11 -3.02
CA PRO A 46 15.11 -1.95 -3.94
C PRO A 46 15.77 -1.94 -5.33
N PRO A 47 15.41 -2.88 -6.22
CA PRO A 47 15.87 -2.86 -7.62
C PRO A 47 15.51 -1.53 -8.31
N ALA A 48 16.34 -1.08 -9.26
CA ALA A 48 16.19 0.24 -9.91
C ALA A 48 14.82 0.47 -10.59
N TRP A 49 14.13 -0.60 -11.02
CA TRP A 49 12.79 -0.51 -11.61
C TRP A 49 11.68 -0.27 -10.58
N ALA A 50 11.93 -0.51 -9.30
CA ALA A 50 10.94 -0.42 -8.21
C ALA A 50 10.82 1.02 -7.70
N THR A 51 10.44 1.93 -8.61
CA THR A 51 10.37 3.36 -8.32
C THR A 51 9.14 3.73 -7.45
N PRO A 52 9.17 4.85 -6.72
CA PRO A 52 8.01 5.37 -6.00
C PRO A 52 6.80 5.66 -6.92
N GLU A 53 7.04 6.07 -8.16
CA GLU A 53 5.99 6.31 -9.16
C GLU A 53 5.29 5.00 -9.52
N LEU A 54 6.06 3.93 -9.79
CA LEU A 54 5.50 2.61 -10.06
C LEU A 54 4.73 2.06 -8.86
N LEU A 55 5.21 2.31 -7.64
CA LEU A 55 4.50 1.95 -6.41
C LEU A 55 3.16 2.70 -6.30
N ALA A 56 3.14 4.02 -6.60
CA ALA A 56 1.92 4.81 -6.55
C ALA A 56 0.88 4.31 -7.57
N ASP A 57 1.29 3.99 -8.79
CA ASP A 57 0.44 3.35 -9.80
C ASP A 57 -0.10 2.00 -9.31
N ALA A 58 0.78 1.16 -8.75
CA ALA A 58 0.40 -0.14 -8.24
C ALA A 58 -0.61 -0.05 -7.08
N ILE A 59 -0.46 0.93 -6.17
CA ILE A 59 -1.41 1.17 -5.08
C ILE A 59 -2.78 1.56 -5.62
N ARG A 60 -2.84 2.49 -6.60
CA ARG A 60 -4.10 2.89 -7.23
C ARG A 60 -4.82 1.68 -7.86
N ILE A 61 -4.08 0.85 -8.61
CA ILE A 61 -4.64 -0.37 -9.22
C ILE A 61 -5.06 -1.40 -8.16
N ALA A 62 -4.28 -1.55 -7.09
CA ALA A 62 -4.60 -2.47 -6.02
C ALA A 62 -5.87 -2.04 -5.28
N ALA A 63 -6.04 -0.75 -5.01
CA ALA A 63 -7.21 -0.21 -4.34
C ALA A 63 -8.49 -0.42 -5.15
N THR A 64 -8.46 -0.26 -6.49
CA THR A 64 -9.63 -0.52 -7.35
C THR A 64 -10.01 -1.99 -7.47
N ARG A 65 -9.05 -2.90 -7.21
CA ARG A 65 -9.28 -4.36 -7.23
C ARG A 65 -9.57 -4.93 -5.85
N ALA A 66 -9.28 -4.19 -4.78
CA ALA A 66 -9.45 -4.66 -3.42
C ALA A 66 -10.94 -4.70 -3.07
N HIS A 67 -11.39 -5.91 -2.79
CA HIS A 67 -12.77 -6.21 -2.43
C HIS A 67 -12.77 -7.35 -1.42
N ILE A 68 -13.69 -7.29 -0.46
CA ILE A 68 -13.93 -8.34 0.53
C ILE A 68 -15.43 -8.58 0.60
N ASP A 69 -15.82 -9.85 0.54
CA ASP A 69 -17.19 -10.28 0.77
C ASP A 69 -17.63 -9.93 2.18
N GLY A 70 -18.80 -9.29 2.27
CA GLY A 70 -19.43 -8.93 3.53
C GLY A 70 -20.51 -9.94 3.93
N PRO A 71 -21.15 -9.71 5.09
CA PRO A 71 -22.27 -10.54 5.51
C PRO A 71 -23.48 -10.36 4.58
N GLU A 72 -24.32 -11.38 4.51
CA GLU A 72 -25.65 -11.26 3.94
C GLU A 72 -26.57 -10.55 4.93
N ILE A 73 -27.24 -9.49 4.49
CA ILE A 73 -28.16 -8.71 5.31
C ILE A 73 -29.50 -8.67 4.56
N ASN A 74 -30.56 -9.19 5.19
CA ASN A 74 -31.91 -9.25 4.63
C ASN A 74 -31.98 -9.91 3.22
N GLY A 75 -31.25 -11.00 3.02
CA GLY A 75 -31.23 -11.69 1.72
C GLY A 75 -30.29 -11.07 0.68
N CYS A 76 -29.54 -10.02 1.03
CA CYS A 76 -28.66 -9.30 0.11
C CYS A 76 -27.19 -9.43 0.56
N ALA A 77 -26.38 -10.09 -0.28
CA ALA A 77 -24.93 -10.15 -0.09
C ALA A 77 -24.34 -8.74 -0.17
N ARG A 78 -23.61 -8.33 0.87
CA ARG A 78 -22.88 -7.06 0.88
C ARG A 78 -21.43 -7.31 0.52
N SER A 79 -20.76 -6.26 0.08
CA SER A 79 -19.31 -6.29 -0.06
C SER A 79 -18.69 -4.95 0.28
N PHE A 80 -17.40 -5.01 0.61
CA PHE A 80 -16.60 -3.87 0.98
C PHE A 80 -15.50 -3.66 -0.06
N ALA A 81 -15.39 -2.44 -0.56
CA ALA A 81 -14.34 -2.02 -1.46
C ALA A 81 -13.93 -0.58 -1.11
N PHE A 82 -12.77 -0.14 -1.60
CA PHE A 82 -12.42 1.28 -1.53
C PHE A 82 -13.35 2.09 -2.43
N GLY A 83 -13.76 3.26 -1.96
CA GLY A 83 -14.49 4.23 -2.78
C GLY A 83 -13.56 5.01 -3.72
N GLU A 84 -14.09 6.05 -4.36
CA GLU A 84 -13.34 6.87 -5.33
C GLU A 84 -12.24 7.75 -4.71
N GLN A 85 -12.31 7.98 -3.38
CA GLN A 85 -11.37 8.82 -2.64
C GLN A 85 -10.07 8.08 -2.35
N ILE A 86 -9.24 7.91 -3.37
CA ILE A 86 -7.89 7.35 -3.28
C ILE A 86 -6.89 8.45 -3.61
N ASP A 87 -6.11 8.88 -2.62
CA ASP A 87 -5.00 9.82 -2.81
C ASP A 87 -3.67 9.12 -2.54
N THR A 88 -2.71 9.30 -3.45
CA THR A 88 -1.37 8.70 -3.34
C THR A 88 -0.35 9.79 -3.62
N ARG A 89 0.54 10.03 -2.65
CA ARG A 89 1.59 11.04 -2.77
C ARG A 89 2.93 10.43 -2.47
N ILE A 90 3.92 10.76 -3.30
CA ILE A 90 5.29 10.38 -3.07
C ILE A 90 5.83 11.23 -1.92
N ILE A 91 6.18 10.59 -0.82
CA ILE A 91 6.83 11.24 0.31
C ILE A 91 8.30 11.43 -0.06
N ARG A 92 8.70 12.67 -0.34
CA ARG A 92 10.10 13.07 -0.52
C ARG A 92 10.53 13.79 0.74
N SER A 93 11.63 13.36 1.36
CA SER A 93 12.24 14.15 2.43
C SER A 93 13.74 13.88 2.49
N SER A 94 14.51 14.95 2.66
CA SER A 94 15.95 14.92 2.91
C SER A 94 16.29 14.23 4.24
N ALA A 95 15.34 14.15 5.18
CA ALA A 95 15.52 13.47 6.46
C ALA A 95 15.60 11.94 6.34
N PHE A 96 15.15 11.35 5.22
CA PHE A 96 15.26 9.90 4.97
C PHE A 96 16.50 9.50 4.16
N GLN A 97 17.37 10.46 3.79
CA GLN A 97 18.58 10.21 3.02
C GLN A 97 19.77 9.74 3.89
N GLY A 98 19.69 9.92 5.21
CA GLY A 98 20.58 9.30 6.18
C GLY A 98 19.84 8.17 6.89
N GLY A 99 20.53 7.07 7.22
CA GLY A 99 19.99 5.91 7.93
C GLY A 99 19.57 6.19 9.38
N THR A 100 18.95 7.34 9.64
CA THR A 100 18.50 7.76 10.96
C THR A 100 17.10 7.19 11.20
N THR A 101 17.01 6.34 12.22
CA THR A 101 15.75 5.85 12.77
C THR A 101 14.88 7.04 13.17
N ILE A 102 13.66 7.10 12.64
CA ILE A 102 12.62 7.98 13.18
C ILE A 102 12.11 7.30 14.45
N THR A 103 12.40 7.92 15.60
CA THR A 103 11.82 7.59 16.91
C THR A 103 10.65 8.51 17.18
#